data_AF-A0A841BY73-F1
#
_entry.id   AF-A0A841BY73-F1
#
_cell.length_a   1.000
_cell.length_b   1.000
_cell.length_c   1.000
_cell.angle_alpha   90.00
_cell.angle_beta   90.00
_cell.angle_gamma   90.00
#
_symmetry.space_group_name_H-M   'P 1'
#
loop_
_entity.id
_entity.type
_entity.pdbx_description
1 polymer ?
#
loop_
_entity_poly.entity_id
_entity_poly.type
_entity_poly.pdbx_seq_one_letter_code
_entity_poly.pdbx_strand_id
1 'polypeptide(L)'
;MPPVLTAAQLAALDHVRRSADARRAEALARIGEVCDLEELIAGVRAHGRVTLNFHPDRHVTGGLTVAESMARDGRYRSQFETGHSNGGLTAFPGGDRDRWEERIFGGAYHRGAFTPAERPVYGGLNLADHADGASPRFGSCHVRLRPAVLERCTFSFGDSHLDPPDWGTIGSFHGVLAGLVESGTALGLAGTDGFALLRGLPGTSRGVGRSLDDYIEAQVHGVVDLAADAEALVLDPSFRGTGTGELLAAIARDAGIGVEWHAGFQLTAPEVPAGFRGSAIPPLAAIVAAEFGAGFIDAETVGRAAATLRDDPARWTRTGTPPEVRQYLKQLWHTLVHLGRPSPPPHPQNSR
;
A
#
# COMPACT_ATOMS: atom_id res chain seq x y z
N MET A 1 -15.63 -3.00 -18.37
CA MET A 1 -14.99 -2.01 -19.27
C MET A 1 -14.11 -1.12 -18.41
N PRO A 2 -12.92 -0.70 -18.87
CA PRO A 2 -12.08 0.21 -18.11
C PRO A 2 -12.83 1.53 -17.83
N PRO A 3 -12.59 2.19 -16.68
CA PRO A 3 -13.25 3.43 -16.34
C PRO A 3 -12.89 4.52 -17.36
N VAL A 4 -13.87 5.36 -17.70
CA VAL A 4 -13.62 6.56 -18.51
C VAL A 4 -12.87 7.56 -17.63
N LEU A 5 -11.62 7.86 -18.00
CA LEU A 5 -10.80 8.84 -17.31
C LEU A 5 -11.29 10.26 -17.61
N THR A 6 -11.20 11.12 -16.61
CA THR A 6 -11.58 12.53 -16.74
C THR A 6 -10.44 13.32 -17.39
N ALA A 7 -10.74 14.56 -17.82
CA ALA A 7 -9.74 15.41 -18.47
C ALA A 7 -8.53 15.68 -17.55
N ALA A 8 -8.76 15.86 -16.25
CA ALA A 8 -7.70 16.04 -15.25
C ALA A 8 -6.82 14.79 -15.13
N GLN A 9 -7.42 13.60 -15.10
CA GLN A 9 -6.70 12.34 -14.99
C GLN A 9 -5.84 12.06 -16.24
N LEU A 10 -6.38 12.31 -17.43
CA LEU A 10 -5.64 12.21 -18.69
C LEU A 10 -4.49 13.22 -18.73
N ALA A 11 -4.74 14.47 -18.33
CA ALA A 11 -3.71 15.51 -18.29
C ALA A 11 -2.55 15.15 -17.33
N ALA A 12 -2.85 14.52 -16.18
CA ALA A 12 -1.85 14.06 -15.23
C ALA A 12 -0.98 12.93 -15.82
N LEU A 13 -1.60 11.91 -16.42
CA LEU A 13 -0.89 10.81 -17.09
C LEU A 13 -0.01 11.32 -18.23
N ASP A 14 -0.54 12.23 -19.06
CA ASP A 14 0.20 12.84 -20.16
C ASP A 14 1.38 13.69 -19.67
N HIS A 15 1.21 14.42 -18.57
CA HIS A 15 2.29 15.19 -17.97
C HIS A 15 3.43 14.27 -17.54
N VAL A 16 3.15 13.24 -16.75
CA VAL A 16 4.18 12.30 -16.27
C VAL A 16 4.86 11.56 -17.43
N ARG A 17 4.08 11.10 -18.42
CA ARG A 17 4.62 10.46 -19.62
C ARG A 17 5.61 11.37 -20.36
N ARG A 18 5.22 12.61 -20.65
CA ARG A 18 6.11 13.56 -21.34
C ARG A 18 7.36 13.90 -20.52
N SER A 19 7.21 14.05 -19.21
CA SER A 19 8.33 14.31 -18.30
C SER A 19 9.31 13.14 -18.27
N ALA A 20 8.82 11.90 -18.25
CA ALA A 20 9.64 10.69 -18.30
C ALA A 20 10.32 10.53 -19.68
N ASP A 21 9.61 10.76 -20.78
CA ASP A 21 10.16 10.69 -22.13
C ASP A 21 11.27 11.71 -22.37
N ALA A 22 11.12 12.93 -21.84
CA ALA A 22 12.14 13.97 -21.91
C ALA A 22 13.45 13.57 -21.20
N ARG A 23 13.38 12.67 -20.22
CA ARG A 23 14.53 12.14 -19.45
C ARG A 23 14.95 10.75 -19.88
N ARG A 24 14.38 10.20 -20.95
CA ARG A 24 14.65 8.82 -21.39
C ARG A 24 16.14 8.58 -21.68
N ALA A 25 16.82 9.52 -22.32
CA ALA A 25 18.25 9.39 -22.63
C ALA A 25 19.12 9.32 -21.36
N GLU A 26 18.79 10.12 -20.35
CA GLU A 26 19.45 10.09 -19.03
C GLU A 26 19.21 8.75 -18.33
N ALA A 27 17.97 8.27 -18.32
CA ALA A 27 17.62 6.98 -17.74
C ALA A 27 18.34 5.81 -18.43
N LEU A 28 18.42 5.82 -19.76
CA LEU A 28 19.15 4.79 -20.53
C LEU A 28 20.66 4.81 -20.22
N ALA A 29 21.26 6.00 -20.08
CA ALA A 29 22.66 6.11 -19.69
C ALA A 29 22.94 5.53 -18.30
N ARG A 30 22.00 5.70 -17.36
CA ARG A 30 22.04 5.13 -16.01
C ARG A 30 21.87 3.62 -15.98
N ILE A 31 20.93 3.10 -16.78
CA ILE A 31 20.68 1.65 -16.94
C ILE A 31 21.91 0.94 -17.55
N GLY A 32 22.59 1.60 -18.49
CA GLY A 32 23.68 1.01 -19.24
C GLY A 32 23.20 0.09 -20.37
N GLU A 33 24.14 -0.62 -20.99
CA GLU A 33 23.85 -1.52 -22.10
C GLU A 33 23.25 -2.84 -21.61
N VAL A 34 21.97 -3.06 -21.92
CA VAL A 34 21.21 -4.27 -21.57
C VAL A 34 20.50 -4.77 -22.82
N CYS A 35 20.86 -5.97 -23.30
CA CYS A 35 20.40 -6.48 -24.58
C CYS A 35 18.90 -6.82 -24.61
N ASP A 36 18.32 -7.18 -23.47
CA ASP A 36 16.94 -7.62 -23.30
C ASP A 36 16.04 -6.53 -22.67
N LEU A 37 16.49 -5.27 -22.62
CA LEU A 37 15.83 -4.18 -21.87
C LEU A 37 14.33 -4.02 -22.17
N GLU A 38 13.97 -3.98 -23.46
CA GLU A 38 12.58 -3.78 -23.87
C GLU A 38 11.71 -5.03 -23.57
N GLU A 39 12.31 -6.23 -23.58
CA GLU A 39 11.63 -7.46 -23.14
C GLU A 39 11.36 -7.44 -21.63
N LEU A 40 12.31 -6.93 -20.83
CA LEU A 40 12.12 -6.76 -19.38
C LEU A 40 10.98 -5.78 -19.08
N ILE A 41 10.91 -4.64 -19.79
CA ILE A 41 9.82 -3.66 -19.65
C ILE A 41 8.48 -4.27 -20.09
N ALA A 42 8.46 -5.05 -21.17
CA ALA A 42 7.27 -5.78 -21.59
C ALA A 42 6.84 -6.81 -20.52
N GLY A 43 7.79 -7.47 -19.86
CA GLY A 43 7.56 -8.36 -18.73
C GLY A 43 6.89 -7.65 -17.55
N VAL A 44 7.35 -6.44 -17.20
CA VAL A 44 6.69 -5.58 -16.19
C VAL A 44 5.24 -5.30 -16.56
N ARG A 45 4.96 -4.95 -17.82
CA ARG A 45 3.58 -4.69 -18.29
C ARG A 45 2.69 -5.94 -18.24
N ALA A 46 3.23 -7.10 -18.58
CA ALA A 46 2.47 -8.35 -18.62
C ALA A 46 2.20 -8.93 -17.21
N HIS A 47 3.18 -8.83 -16.32
CA HIS A 47 3.19 -9.56 -15.06
C HIS A 47 3.08 -8.67 -13.82
N GLY A 48 3.35 -7.37 -13.93
CA GLY A 48 3.21 -6.42 -12.83
C GLY A 48 1.80 -6.39 -12.26
N ARG A 49 1.70 -6.28 -10.93
CA ARG A 49 0.44 -6.09 -10.22
C ARG A 49 0.57 -4.92 -9.28
N VAL A 50 -0.39 -4.00 -9.33
CA VAL A 50 -0.49 -2.96 -8.31
C VAL A 50 -1.26 -3.53 -7.13
N THR A 51 -0.73 -3.33 -5.92
CA THR A 51 -1.44 -3.65 -4.67
C THR A 51 -1.80 -2.37 -3.94
N LEU A 52 -3.03 -2.32 -3.44
CA LEU A 52 -3.52 -1.23 -2.61
C LEU A 52 -3.59 -1.73 -1.17
N ASN A 53 -2.54 -1.46 -0.38
CA ASN A 53 -2.44 -1.87 1.01
C ASN A 53 -3.33 -0.99 1.91
N PHE A 54 -4.14 -1.62 2.77
CA PHE A 54 -5.03 -0.95 3.69
C PHE A 54 -5.21 -1.72 5.01
N HIS A 55 -5.68 -1.02 6.04
CA HIS A 55 -6.14 -1.64 7.27
C HIS A 55 -7.68 -1.61 7.29
N PRO A 56 -8.36 -2.78 7.25
CA PRO A 56 -9.81 -2.86 7.04
C PRO A 56 -10.63 -2.28 8.20
N ASP A 57 -10.07 -2.27 9.40
CA ASP A 57 -10.68 -1.90 10.67
C ASP A 57 -10.42 -0.45 11.09
N ARG A 58 -9.64 0.31 10.30
CA ARG A 58 -9.45 1.75 10.57
C ARG A 58 -10.67 2.53 10.18
N HIS A 59 -10.97 3.57 10.93
CA HIS A 59 -12.13 4.40 10.65
C HIS A 59 -11.79 5.51 9.67
N VAL A 60 -12.69 5.71 8.72
CA VAL A 60 -12.72 6.82 7.78
C VAL A 60 -13.63 7.93 8.32
N THR A 61 -13.58 9.11 7.70
CA THR A 61 -14.52 10.19 7.99
C THR A 61 -15.97 9.70 7.79
N GLY A 62 -16.84 9.99 8.75
CA GLY A 62 -18.23 9.49 8.76
C GLY A 62 -18.46 8.28 9.66
N GLY A 63 -17.43 7.82 10.38
CA GLY A 63 -17.57 6.86 11.49
C GLY A 63 -17.50 5.38 11.09
N LEU A 64 -17.57 5.08 9.79
CA LEU A 64 -17.37 3.73 9.25
C LEU A 64 -15.91 3.31 9.31
N THR A 65 -15.68 2.01 9.36
CA THR A 65 -14.41 1.37 9.03
C THR A 65 -14.15 1.39 7.52
N VAL A 66 -12.90 1.18 7.11
CA VAL A 66 -12.53 1.02 5.69
C VAL A 66 -13.32 -0.13 5.06
N ALA A 67 -13.46 -1.26 5.75
CA ALA A 67 -14.24 -2.39 5.26
C ALA A 67 -15.73 -2.04 5.10
N GLU A 68 -16.35 -1.37 6.07
CA GLU A 68 -17.74 -0.90 5.94
C GLU A 68 -17.93 0.12 4.81
N SER A 69 -16.94 0.99 4.60
CA SER A 69 -16.92 1.92 3.47
C SER A 69 -16.90 1.17 2.14
N MET A 70 -16.01 0.18 1.99
CA MET A 70 -15.93 -0.66 0.77
C MET A 70 -17.21 -1.48 0.56
N ALA A 71 -17.83 -2.00 1.63
CA ALA A 71 -19.07 -2.77 1.54
C ALA A 71 -20.26 -1.96 1.02
N ARG A 72 -20.24 -0.63 1.16
CA ARG A 72 -21.36 0.22 0.71
C ARG A 72 -21.43 0.38 -0.80
N ASP A 73 -20.29 0.45 -1.48
CA ASP A 73 -20.26 0.81 -2.90
C ASP A 73 -19.27 0.02 -3.75
N GLY A 74 -18.54 -0.94 -3.17
CA GLY A 74 -17.58 -1.78 -3.87
C GLY A 74 -16.36 -1.03 -4.40
N ARG A 75 -16.01 0.14 -3.83
CA ARG A 75 -14.90 0.97 -4.32
C ARG A 75 -13.76 1.08 -3.32
N TYR A 76 -12.54 1.11 -3.84
CA TYR A 76 -11.38 1.58 -3.08
C TYR A 76 -11.25 3.10 -3.22
N ARG A 77 -11.27 3.81 -2.10
CA ARG A 77 -11.33 5.29 -2.07
C ARG A 77 -9.99 5.91 -1.68
N SER A 78 -9.74 7.10 -2.22
CA SER A 78 -8.52 7.86 -1.94
C SER A 78 -8.55 8.50 -0.53
N GLN A 79 -7.40 9.01 -0.09
CA GLN A 79 -7.31 9.80 1.15
C GLN A 79 -8.19 11.06 1.10
N PHE A 80 -8.32 11.71 -0.06
CA PHE A 80 -9.14 12.92 -0.22
C PHE A 80 -10.64 12.64 -0.03
N GLU A 81 -11.07 11.40 -0.30
CA GLU A 81 -12.46 10.98 -0.07
C GLU A 81 -12.70 10.46 1.35
N THR A 82 -11.71 9.78 1.92
CA THR A 82 -11.87 9.08 3.21
C THR A 82 -11.43 9.90 4.42
N GLY A 83 -10.64 10.96 4.21
CA GLY A 83 -9.96 11.69 5.28
C GLY A 83 -8.98 10.83 6.10
N HIS A 84 -8.70 9.61 5.64
CA HIS A 84 -7.90 8.60 6.32
C HIS A 84 -6.60 8.33 5.56
N SER A 85 -5.50 8.17 6.29
CA SER A 85 -4.20 7.84 5.72
C SER A 85 -3.35 7.06 6.69
N ASN A 86 -2.64 6.06 6.18
CA ASN A 86 -1.55 5.39 6.87
C ASN A 86 -0.19 6.09 6.63
N GLY A 87 -0.18 7.15 5.80
CA GLY A 87 0.92 8.11 5.59
C GLY A 87 0.78 9.35 6.48
N GLY A 88 0.88 10.54 5.89
CA GLY A 88 0.56 11.82 6.55
C GLY A 88 -0.84 12.31 6.19
N LEU A 89 -1.53 13.02 7.09
CA LEU A 89 -2.86 13.61 6.87
C LEU A 89 -2.77 15.01 6.25
N THR A 90 -2.09 15.13 5.11
CA THR A 90 -1.82 16.42 4.44
C THR A 90 -2.60 16.61 3.14
N ALA A 91 -3.61 15.78 2.90
CA ALA A 91 -4.48 15.78 1.73
C ALA A 91 -5.63 16.80 1.86
N PHE A 92 -5.29 18.08 1.80
CA PHE A 92 -6.23 19.20 1.74
C PHE A 92 -5.62 20.33 0.91
N PRO A 93 -6.42 21.26 0.33
CA PRO A 93 -5.88 22.37 -0.45
C PRO A 93 -4.79 23.15 0.31
N GLY A 94 -3.61 23.28 -0.29
CA GLY A 94 -2.43 23.90 0.32
C GLY A 94 -1.61 23.01 1.25
N GLY A 95 -2.06 21.80 1.58
CA GLY A 95 -1.32 20.81 2.38
C GLY A 95 -0.15 20.17 1.60
N ASP A 96 0.74 19.45 2.28
CA ASP A 96 1.96 18.90 1.66
C ASP A 96 1.64 18.00 0.46
N ARG A 97 0.63 17.14 0.61
CA ARG A 97 0.18 16.26 -0.49
C ARG A 97 -0.32 17.03 -1.68
N ASP A 98 -1.09 18.07 -1.42
CA ASP A 98 -1.58 18.94 -2.48
C ASP A 98 -0.45 19.58 -3.27
N ARG A 99 0.59 20.07 -2.57
CA ARG A 99 1.74 20.74 -3.19
C ARG A 99 2.65 19.78 -3.97
N TRP A 100 2.88 18.55 -3.49
CA TRP A 100 3.69 17.60 -4.26
C TRP A 100 2.92 17.04 -5.46
N GLU A 101 1.61 16.78 -5.32
CA GLU A 101 0.79 16.34 -6.44
C GLU A 101 0.70 17.43 -7.52
N GLU A 102 0.71 18.71 -7.15
CA GLU A 102 0.81 19.81 -8.11
C GLU A 102 2.09 19.70 -8.97
N ARG A 103 3.23 19.41 -8.33
CA ARG A 103 4.52 19.26 -9.03
C ARG A 103 4.53 18.04 -9.94
N ILE A 104 4.17 16.88 -9.39
CA ILE A 104 4.26 15.58 -10.10
C ILE A 104 3.30 15.54 -11.29
N PHE A 105 2.09 16.08 -11.13
CA PHE A 105 1.05 16.00 -12.16
C PHE A 105 0.94 17.29 -12.98
N GLY A 106 1.90 18.22 -12.87
CA GLY A 106 1.91 19.46 -13.64
C GLY A 106 0.68 20.35 -13.39
N GLY A 107 0.12 20.30 -12.18
CA GLY A 107 -1.10 21.01 -11.79
C GLY A 107 -2.38 20.49 -12.44
N ALA A 108 -2.39 19.27 -12.97
CA ALA A 108 -3.59 18.67 -13.58
C ALA A 108 -4.79 18.59 -12.61
N TYR A 109 -4.53 18.46 -11.31
CA TYR A 109 -5.53 18.49 -10.24
C TYR A 109 -5.58 19.84 -9.51
N HIS A 110 -5.19 20.91 -10.18
CA HIS A 110 -5.16 22.28 -9.64
C HIS A 110 -5.73 23.30 -10.63
N ARG A 111 -5.85 22.91 -11.91
CA ARG A 111 -6.31 23.76 -13.01
C ARG A 111 -7.59 23.21 -13.60
N GLY A 112 -8.55 24.09 -13.88
CA GLY A 112 -9.85 23.72 -14.45
C GLY A 112 -10.84 23.17 -13.42
N ALA A 113 -11.97 22.66 -13.92
CA ALA A 113 -12.98 22.03 -13.08
C ALA A 113 -12.56 20.59 -12.78
N PHE A 114 -12.20 20.31 -11.53
CA PHE A 114 -11.97 18.97 -11.01
C PHE A 114 -12.60 18.83 -9.62
N THR A 115 -12.80 17.60 -9.16
CA THR A 115 -13.24 17.24 -7.82
C THR A 115 -12.11 16.51 -7.09
N PRO A 116 -11.96 16.68 -5.76
CA PRO A 116 -10.92 15.97 -5.00
C PRO A 116 -10.94 14.43 -5.17
N ALA A 117 -12.10 13.86 -5.50
CA ALA A 117 -12.27 12.42 -5.76
C ALA A 117 -11.64 11.96 -7.08
N GLU A 118 -11.25 12.86 -7.98
CA GLU A 118 -10.55 12.52 -9.22
C GLU A 118 -9.05 12.28 -9.02
N ARG A 119 -8.51 12.66 -7.85
CA ARG A 119 -7.09 12.47 -7.51
C ARG A 119 -6.76 10.98 -7.35
N PRO A 120 -5.51 10.58 -7.62
CA PRO A 120 -5.19 9.18 -7.71
C PRO A 120 -5.22 8.48 -6.35
N VAL A 121 -5.52 7.18 -6.41
CA VAL A 121 -5.35 6.24 -5.30
C VAL A 121 -3.89 5.79 -5.28
N TYR A 122 -3.28 5.72 -4.11
CA TYR A 122 -1.88 5.34 -3.95
C TYR A 122 -1.77 3.87 -3.54
N GLY A 123 -0.83 3.16 -4.17
CA GLY A 123 -0.46 1.78 -3.88
C GLY A 123 1.00 1.54 -4.26
N GLY A 124 1.36 0.29 -4.52
CA GLY A 124 2.70 -0.06 -5.01
C GLY A 124 2.68 -1.13 -6.09
N LEU A 125 3.67 -1.11 -6.98
CA LEU A 125 3.87 -2.12 -8.02
C LEU A 125 4.65 -3.31 -7.44
N ASN A 126 3.95 -4.44 -7.25
CA ASN A 126 4.47 -5.63 -6.59
C ASN A 126 5.21 -6.56 -7.56
N LEU A 127 6.39 -6.15 -8.06
CA LEU A 127 7.18 -6.97 -8.98
C LEU A 127 7.80 -8.22 -8.30
N ALA A 128 8.04 -8.14 -7.00
CA ALA A 128 8.58 -9.25 -6.21
C ALA A 128 7.54 -10.30 -5.79
N ASP A 129 6.25 -10.08 -6.13
CA ASP A 129 5.12 -10.94 -5.77
C ASP A 129 4.96 -11.17 -4.25
N HIS A 130 5.38 -10.20 -3.44
CA HIS A 130 5.29 -10.29 -1.97
C HIS A 130 3.85 -10.53 -1.52
N ALA A 131 3.63 -11.53 -0.67
CA ALA A 131 2.29 -11.94 -0.23
C ALA A 131 1.61 -10.91 0.68
N ASP A 132 2.37 -10.02 1.31
CA ASP A 132 1.89 -8.86 2.08
C ASP A 132 1.73 -7.60 1.20
N GLY A 133 1.93 -7.71 -0.12
CA GLY A 133 1.81 -6.62 -1.08
C GLY A 133 3.09 -5.80 -1.23
N ALA A 134 3.07 -4.84 -2.16
CA ALA A 134 4.23 -3.99 -2.45
C ALA A 134 4.60 -3.04 -1.30
N SER A 135 3.64 -2.63 -0.48
CA SER A 135 3.84 -1.61 0.55
C SER A 135 3.12 -1.93 1.88
N PRO A 136 3.49 -3.03 2.56
CA PRO A 136 2.84 -3.53 3.78
C PRO A 136 2.84 -2.51 4.93
N ARG A 137 3.72 -1.49 4.91
CA ARG A 137 3.68 -0.40 5.89
C ARG A 137 2.35 0.33 5.95
N PHE A 138 1.59 0.34 4.86
CA PHE A 138 0.32 1.08 4.75
C PHE A 138 -0.91 0.22 5.01
N GLY A 139 -0.74 -1.07 5.29
CA GLY A 139 -1.89 -1.91 5.53
C GLY A 139 -1.55 -3.37 5.70
N SER A 140 -2.34 -4.02 6.54
CA SER A 140 -2.29 -5.45 6.79
C SER A 140 -2.98 -6.27 5.71
N CYS A 141 -3.97 -5.70 5.01
CA CYS A 141 -4.63 -6.35 3.88
C CYS A 141 -4.29 -5.59 2.59
N HIS A 142 -4.52 -6.19 1.43
CA HIS A 142 -4.43 -5.46 0.17
C HIS A 142 -5.41 -5.95 -0.90
N VAL A 143 -5.81 -5.02 -1.77
CA VAL A 143 -6.46 -5.36 -3.03
C VAL A 143 -5.38 -5.59 -4.07
N ARG A 144 -5.38 -6.74 -4.74
CA ARG A 144 -4.51 -7.00 -5.89
C ARG A 144 -5.27 -6.64 -7.16
N LEU A 145 -4.74 -5.65 -7.89
CA LEU A 145 -5.39 -5.11 -9.09
C LEU A 145 -5.00 -5.91 -10.34
N ARG A 146 -5.91 -5.95 -11.31
CA ARG A 146 -5.71 -6.56 -12.62
C ARG A 146 -4.61 -5.83 -13.42
N PRO A 147 -3.88 -6.52 -14.33
CA PRO A 147 -2.85 -5.89 -15.17
C PRO A 147 -3.34 -4.66 -15.94
N ALA A 148 -4.59 -4.66 -16.40
CA ALA A 148 -5.16 -3.57 -17.19
C ALA A 148 -5.18 -2.22 -16.46
N VAL A 149 -5.07 -2.22 -15.12
CA VAL A 149 -4.96 -0.99 -14.33
C VAL A 149 -3.63 -0.27 -14.56
N LEU A 150 -2.56 -0.97 -14.96
CA LEU A 150 -1.25 -0.37 -15.21
C LEU A 150 -1.28 0.77 -16.25
N GLU A 151 -2.19 0.69 -17.23
CA GLU A 151 -2.34 1.70 -18.30
C GLU A 151 -2.77 3.08 -17.79
N ARG A 152 -3.35 3.13 -16.58
CA ARG A 152 -3.79 4.36 -15.93
C ARG A 152 -3.02 4.64 -14.64
N CYS A 153 -1.82 4.08 -14.53
CA CYS A 153 -0.91 4.34 -13.41
C CYS A 153 0.24 5.24 -13.82
N THR A 154 0.62 6.12 -12.89
CA THR A 154 1.98 6.67 -12.82
C THR A 154 2.76 5.95 -11.74
N PHE A 155 4.08 6.01 -11.83
CA PHE A 155 4.99 5.31 -10.94
C PHE A 155 6.15 6.20 -10.52
N SER A 156 6.60 6.04 -9.28
CA SER A 156 7.90 6.51 -8.80
C SER A 156 8.68 5.38 -8.16
N PHE A 157 10.00 5.37 -8.33
CA PHE A 157 10.85 4.54 -7.48
C PHE A 157 11.03 5.26 -6.12
N GLY A 158 10.50 4.67 -5.05
CA GLY A 158 10.42 5.29 -3.72
C GLY A 158 9.25 6.27 -3.52
N ASP A 159 9.23 6.89 -2.33
CA ASP A 159 8.19 7.81 -1.86
C ASP A 159 8.11 9.09 -2.71
N SER A 160 7.00 9.31 -3.42
CA SER A 160 6.73 10.52 -4.22
C SER A 160 6.90 11.83 -3.47
N HIS A 161 6.60 11.83 -2.17
CA HIS A 161 6.64 13.03 -1.34
C HIS A 161 8.06 13.60 -1.19
N LEU A 162 9.09 12.77 -1.41
CA LEU A 162 10.50 13.15 -1.39
C LEU A 162 10.97 13.74 -2.72
N ASP A 163 10.08 13.83 -3.71
CA ASP A 163 10.37 14.34 -5.05
C ASP A 163 11.52 13.56 -5.73
N PRO A 164 11.42 12.21 -5.82
CA PRO A 164 12.45 11.41 -6.49
C PRO A 164 12.61 11.85 -7.95
N PRO A 165 13.77 11.64 -8.60
CA PRO A 165 13.91 11.95 -10.02
C PRO A 165 13.26 10.90 -10.94
N ASP A 166 12.95 9.72 -10.39
CA ASP A 166 12.65 8.49 -11.13
C ASP A 166 11.15 8.25 -11.24
N TRP A 167 10.57 8.79 -12.32
CA TRP A 167 9.15 8.71 -12.62
C TRP A 167 8.86 8.05 -13.95
N GLY A 168 7.65 7.54 -14.10
CA GLY A 168 7.20 6.99 -15.37
C GLY A 168 5.73 6.65 -15.41
N THR A 169 5.30 6.27 -16.61
CA THR A 169 4.08 5.48 -16.81
C THR A 169 4.49 4.08 -17.26
N ILE A 170 3.56 3.14 -17.37
CA ILE A 170 3.89 1.83 -17.94
C ILE A 170 4.36 1.92 -19.42
N GLY A 171 4.04 3.02 -20.11
CA GLY A 171 4.54 3.31 -21.48
C GLY A 171 5.92 3.98 -21.53
N SER A 172 6.36 4.57 -20.42
CA SER A 172 7.62 5.31 -20.30
C SER A 172 8.28 4.95 -18.97
N PHE A 173 8.72 3.70 -18.86
CA PHE A 173 9.13 3.10 -17.58
C PHE A 173 10.64 3.18 -17.30
N HIS A 174 11.46 3.65 -18.26
CA HIS A 174 12.93 3.66 -18.15
C HIS A 174 13.44 4.41 -16.91
N GLY A 175 12.81 5.52 -16.51
CA GLY A 175 13.22 6.26 -15.29
C GLY A 175 13.04 5.45 -14.01
N VAL A 176 11.88 4.80 -13.85
CA VAL A 176 11.58 3.93 -12.70
C VAL A 176 12.52 2.72 -12.70
N LEU A 177 12.80 2.16 -13.87
CA LEU A 177 13.73 1.06 -14.01
C LEU A 177 15.16 1.45 -13.60
N ALA A 178 15.63 2.64 -14.00
CA ALA A 178 16.93 3.16 -13.58
C ALA A 178 17.03 3.23 -12.05
N GLY A 179 16.01 3.79 -11.38
CA GLY A 179 15.94 3.82 -9.91
C GLY A 179 15.97 2.42 -9.28
N LEU A 180 15.20 1.47 -9.84
CA LEU A 180 15.17 0.08 -9.36
C LEU A 180 16.55 -0.58 -9.42
N VAL A 181 17.25 -0.48 -10.55
CA VAL A 181 18.54 -1.18 -10.72
C VAL A 181 19.66 -0.52 -9.91
N GLU A 182 19.60 0.80 -9.71
CA GLU A 182 20.58 1.55 -8.92
C GLU A 182 20.40 1.37 -7.40
N SER A 183 19.18 1.10 -6.94
CA SER A 183 18.89 0.92 -5.51
C SER A 183 19.71 -0.18 -4.84
N GLY A 184 20.12 -1.19 -5.60
CA GLY A 184 20.82 -2.37 -5.10
C GLY A 184 19.96 -3.28 -4.21
N THR A 185 18.70 -2.92 -3.98
CA THR A 185 17.72 -3.68 -3.21
C THR A 185 16.54 -3.96 -4.12
N ALA A 186 16.40 -5.20 -4.59
CA ALA A 186 15.33 -5.58 -5.52
C ALA A 186 13.97 -5.67 -4.80
N LEU A 187 13.46 -4.54 -4.30
CA LEU A 187 12.21 -4.42 -3.57
C LEU A 187 12.20 -5.28 -2.29
N GLY A 188 13.29 -5.24 -1.52
CA GLY A 188 13.46 -6.03 -0.29
C GLY A 188 13.96 -7.46 -0.48
N LEU A 189 14.25 -7.90 -1.72
CA LEU A 189 14.86 -9.21 -1.98
C LEU A 189 16.38 -9.17 -1.78
N ALA A 190 16.85 -9.67 -0.63
CA ALA A 190 18.27 -9.70 -0.30
C ALA A 190 19.07 -10.53 -1.33
N GLY A 191 20.18 -9.96 -1.83
CA GLY A 191 21.08 -10.63 -2.76
C GLY A 191 20.54 -10.77 -4.20
N THR A 192 19.43 -10.12 -4.52
CA THR A 192 18.88 -10.07 -5.88
C THR A 192 19.07 -8.65 -6.43
N ASP A 193 19.64 -8.51 -7.63
CA ASP A 193 19.69 -7.24 -8.34
C ASP A 193 18.39 -6.98 -9.13
N GLY A 194 18.16 -5.72 -9.52
CA GLY A 194 16.94 -5.32 -10.22
C GLY A 194 16.71 -6.04 -11.55
N PHE A 195 17.76 -6.36 -12.32
CA PHE A 195 17.58 -7.09 -13.58
C PHE A 195 17.26 -8.57 -13.35
N ALA A 196 17.89 -9.19 -12.35
CA ALA A 196 17.58 -10.56 -11.96
C ALA A 196 16.12 -10.70 -11.52
N LEU A 197 15.59 -9.73 -10.77
CA LEU A 197 14.17 -9.66 -10.43
C LEU A 197 13.29 -9.62 -11.69
N LEU A 198 13.60 -8.75 -12.65
CA LEU A 198 12.78 -8.58 -13.84
C LEU A 198 12.81 -9.79 -14.78
N ARG A 199 13.97 -10.44 -14.94
CA ARG A 199 14.10 -11.69 -15.69
C ARG A 199 13.33 -12.84 -15.05
N GLY A 200 13.11 -12.78 -13.73
CA GLY A 200 12.35 -13.74 -12.97
C GLY A 200 10.83 -13.57 -13.06
N LEU A 201 10.30 -12.62 -13.84
CA LEU A 201 8.86 -12.39 -13.95
C LEU A 201 8.15 -13.46 -14.81
N PRO A 202 6.93 -13.90 -14.43
CA PRO A 202 6.27 -13.62 -13.15
C PRO A 202 7.01 -14.31 -12.00
N GLY A 203 7.19 -13.59 -10.88
CA GLY A 203 7.99 -14.03 -9.74
C GLY A 203 7.59 -15.39 -9.15
N THR A 204 8.47 -15.99 -8.35
CA THR A 204 8.26 -17.32 -7.74
C THR A 204 8.13 -17.31 -6.20
N SER A 205 7.88 -16.18 -5.54
CA SER A 205 7.80 -16.12 -4.07
C SER A 205 6.47 -15.61 -3.55
N ARG A 206 5.69 -16.50 -2.91
CA ARG A 206 4.50 -16.17 -2.11
C ARG A 206 4.82 -15.90 -0.62
N GLY A 207 6.08 -15.56 -0.32
CA GLY A 207 6.51 -15.19 1.03
C GLY A 207 6.10 -13.77 1.41
N VAL A 208 6.14 -13.43 2.70
CA VAL A 208 6.01 -12.03 3.14
C VAL A 208 7.32 -11.28 2.84
N GLY A 209 7.20 -10.14 2.19
CA GLY A 209 8.31 -9.30 1.76
C GLY A 209 8.84 -8.37 2.84
N ARG A 210 7.96 -7.85 3.72
CA ARG A 210 8.32 -6.92 4.81
C ARG A 210 8.98 -5.62 4.36
N SER A 211 8.84 -5.28 3.08
CA SER A 211 9.45 -4.06 2.53
C SER A 211 8.71 -2.83 3.05
N LEU A 212 9.35 -2.08 3.95
CA LEU A 212 8.79 -0.84 4.46
C LEU A 212 9.08 0.33 3.54
N ASP A 213 10.31 0.46 3.06
CA ASP A 213 10.75 1.69 2.38
C ASP A 213 11.25 1.43 0.95
N ASP A 214 11.36 0.17 0.54
CA ASP A 214 11.89 -0.22 -0.79
C ASP A 214 10.77 -0.75 -1.69
N TYR A 215 10.07 0.16 -2.34
CA TYR A 215 8.93 -0.14 -3.19
C TYR A 215 8.83 0.85 -4.36
N ILE A 216 8.20 0.40 -5.45
CA ILE A 216 7.78 1.27 -6.54
C ILE A 216 6.38 1.77 -6.17
N GLU A 217 6.25 3.05 -5.85
CA GLU A 217 4.95 3.66 -5.58
C GLU A 217 4.16 3.76 -6.89
N ALA A 218 2.87 3.43 -6.84
CA ALA A 218 1.96 3.49 -7.96
C ALA A 218 0.80 4.43 -7.62
N GLN A 219 0.54 5.41 -8.48
CA GLN A 219 -0.62 6.29 -8.37
C GLN A 219 -1.63 5.89 -9.45
N VAL A 220 -2.76 5.33 -9.03
CA VAL A 220 -3.83 4.82 -9.90
C VAL A 220 -4.81 5.96 -10.20
N HIS A 221 -4.91 6.36 -11.46
CA HIS A 221 -5.83 7.37 -11.93
C HIS A 221 -7.19 6.73 -12.29
N GLY A 222 -8.28 7.43 -11.97
CA GLY A 222 -9.64 6.91 -12.15
C GLY A 222 -10.17 6.17 -10.92
N VAL A 223 -11.46 5.87 -10.97
CA VAL A 223 -12.12 5.06 -9.93
C VAL A 223 -11.49 3.66 -9.90
N VAL A 224 -11.33 3.12 -8.70
CA VAL A 224 -10.98 1.71 -8.48
C VAL A 224 -12.24 0.98 -8.02
N ASP A 225 -12.88 0.28 -8.96
CA ASP A 225 -14.06 -0.55 -8.72
C ASP A 225 -13.61 -1.99 -8.49
N LEU A 226 -13.96 -2.59 -7.35
CA LEU A 226 -13.45 -3.91 -6.99
C LEU A 226 -13.90 -5.01 -7.97
N ALA A 227 -15.11 -4.91 -8.51
CA ALA A 227 -15.62 -5.92 -9.45
C ALA A 227 -14.92 -5.83 -10.81
N ALA A 228 -14.60 -4.61 -11.26
CA ALA A 228 -13.95 -4.39 -12.55
C ALA A 228 -12.42 -4.52 -12.49
N ASP A 229 -11.80 -4.03 -11.42
CA ASP A 229 -10.36 -3.77 -11.36
C ASP A 229 -9.59 -4.73 -10.44
N ALA A 230 -10.23 -5.39 -9.48
CA ALA A 230 -9.56 -6.33 -8.61
C ALA A 230 -9.54 -7.75 -9.20
N GLU A 231 -8.47 -8.48 -8.94
CA GLU A 231 -8.40 -9.93 -9.18
C GLU A 231 -8.52 -10.74 -7.88
N ALA A 232 -8.06 -10.18 -6.75
CA ALA A 232 -8.19 -10.82 -5.44
C ALA A 232 -8.18 -9.78 -4.30
N LEU A 233 -8.77 -10.18 -3.19
CA LEU A 233 -8.64 -9.52 -1.90
C LEU A 233 -7.75 -10.38 -0.99
N VAL A 234 -6.59 -9.85 -0.59
CA VAL A 234 -5.60 -10.59 0.21
C VAL A 234 -5.63 -10.09 1.65
N LEU A 235 -5.85 -10.98 2.60
CA LEU A 235 -6.21 -10.65 3.98
C LEU A 235 -5.18 -11.14 5.00
N ASP A 236 -5.04 -10.38 6.08
CA ASP A 236 -4.25 -10.79 7.25
C ASP A 236 -5.01 -11.83 8.09
N PRO A 237 -4.37 -12.94 8.50
CA PRO A 237 -5.02 -14.04 9.22
C PRO A 237 -5.63 -13.63 10.56
N SER A 238 -5.20 -12.53 11.18
CA SER A 238 -5.81 -12.02 12.43
C SER A 238 -7.27 -11.62 12.27
N PHE A 239 -7.76 -11.39 11.04
CA PHE A 239 -9.17 -11.12 10.78
C PHE A 239 -10.04 -12.38 10.64
N ARG A 240 -9.47 -13.60 10.68
CA ARG A 240 -10.27 -14.83 10.58
C ARG A 240 -11.23 -14.96 11.76
N GLY A 241 -12.51 -15.24 11.47
CA GLY A 241 -13.53 -15.37 12.50
C GLY A 241 -13.94 -14.05 13.17
N THR A 242 -13.52 -12.91 12.62
CA THR A 242 -13.96 -11.58 13.05
C THR A 242 -15.06 -11.06 12.14
N GLY A 243 -15.91 -10.14 12.64
CA GLY A 243 -16.91 -9.46 11.80
C GLY A 243 -16.29 -8.70 10.63
N THR A 244 -15.10 -8.11 10.82
CA THR A 244 -14.33 -7.47 9.75
C THR A 244 -13.93 -8.47 8.66
N GLY A 245 -13.45 -9.66 9.03
CA GLY A 245 -13.10 -10.73 8.09
C GLY A 245 -14.31 -11.27 7.32
N GLU A 246 -15.45 -11.44 7.99
CA GLU A 246 -16.71 -11.84 7.37
C GLU A 246 -17.20 -10.80 6.34
N LEU A 247 -17.09 -9.52 6.69
CA LEU A 247 -17.44 -8.40 5.81
C LEU A 247 -16.53 -8.36 4.57
N LEU A 248 -15.22 -8.52 4.73
CA LEU A 248 -14.28 -8.59 3.61
C LEU A 248 -14.56 -9.78 2.70
N ALA A 249 -14.92 -10.93 3.27
CA ALA A 249 -15.34 -12.08 2.50
C ALA A 249 -16.64 -11.83 1.73
N ALA A 250 -17.58 -11.04 2.28
CA ALA A 250 -18.78 -10.62 1.57
C ALA A 250 -18.46 -9.68 0.41
N ILE A 251 -17.63 -8.65 0.64
CA ILE A 251 -17.16 -7.72 -0.40
C ILE A 251 -16.53 -8.48 -1.58
N ALA A 252 -15.65 -9.45 -1.29
CA ALA A 252 -15.01 -10.24 -2.33
C ALA A 252 -16.02 -11.08 -3.14
N ARG A 253 -17.01 -11.69 -2.48
CA ARG A 253 -18.09 -12.42 -3.16
C ARG A 253 -18.92 -11.50 -4.05
N ASP A 254 -19.33 -10.34 -3.55
CA ASP A 254 -20.16 -9.38 -4.28
C ASP A 254 -19.42 -8.80 -5.50
N ALA A 255 -18.10 -8.62 -5.38
CA ALA A 255 -17.23 -8.21 -6.47
C ALA A 255 -16.85 -9.36 -7.44
N GLY A 256 -17.17 -10.63 -7.11
CA GLY A 256 -16.81 -11.78 -7.93
C GLY A 256 -15.30 -12.10 -7.96
N ILE A 257 -14.57 -11.79 -6.87
CA ILE A 257 -13.13 -12.01 -6.74
C ILE A 257 -12.80 -13.01 -5.62
N GLY A 258 -11.61 -13.60 -5.67
CA GLY A 258 -11.14 -14.53 -4.64
C GLY A 258 -10.68 -13.83 -3.35
N VAL A 259 -10.81 -14.53 -2.22
CA VAL A 259 -10.13 -14.17 -0.97
C VAL A 259 -8.89 -15.03 -0.80
N GLU A 260 -7.76 -14.38 -0.64
CA GLU A 260 -6.48 -15.01 -0.31
C GLU A 260 -6.02 -14.56 1.07
N TRP A 261 -5.11 -15.31 1.67
CA TRP A 261 -4.56 -15.00 2.98
C TRP A 261 -3.05 -15.11 2.94
N HIS A 262 -2.37 -14.06 3.40
CA HIS A 262 -0.94 -14.14 3.61
C HIS A 262 -0.63 -14.69 5.02
N ALA A 263 0.65 -14.76 5.36
CA ALA A 263 1.08 -15.41 6.58
C ALA A 263 0.87 -14.58 7.86
N GLY A 264 0.49 -13.30 7.75
CA GLY A 264 0.35 -12.37 8.88
C GLY A 264 1.65 -12.05 9.61
N PHE A 265 1.55 -11.19 10.62
CA PHE A 265 2.65 -10.83 11.51
C PHE A 265 2.20 -10.85 12.97
N GLN A 266 2.93 -11.57 13.80
CA GLN A 266 2.65 -11.66 15.23
C GLN A 266 3.93 -11.45 16.06
N LEU A 267 3.78 -10.71 17.17
CA LEU A 267 4.81 -10.54 18.21
C LEU A 267 4.17 -10.67 19.59
N THR A 268 4.96 -11.05 20.59
CA THR A 268 4.65 -10.80 22.00
C THR A 268 5.24 -9.47 22.45
N ALA A 269 4.70 -8.87 23.51
CA ALA A 269 5.20 -7.59 24.01
C ALA A 269 6.72 -7.57 24.35
N PRO A 270 7.31 -8.63 24.95
CA PRO A 270 8.76 -8.67 25.21
C PRO A 270 9.64 -8.70 23.96
N GLU A 271 9.11 -9.07 22.81
CA GLU A 271 9.86 -9.14 21.54
C GLU A 271 9.95 -7.79 20.84
N VAL A 272 9.23 -6.78 21.30
CA VAL A 272 9.24 -5.43 20.72
C VAL A 272 10.46 -4.65 21.23
N PRO A 273 11.45 -4.34 20.37
CA PRO A 273 12.68 -3.70 20.81
C PRO A 273 12.50 -2.18 20.96
N ALA A 274 13.24 -1.58 21.89
CA ALA A 274 13.29 -0.11 22.04
C ALA A 274 14.03 0.59 20.89
N GLY A 275 14.90 -0.14 20.16
CA GLY A 275 15.77 0.40 19.11
C GLY A 275 15.09 0.61 17.75
N PHE A 276 13.84 0.18 17.56
CA PHE A 276 13.13 0.31 16.29
C PHE A 276 11.86 1.16 16.47
N ARG A 277 11.74 2.23 15.66
CA ARG A 277 10.65 3.24 15.69
C ARG A 277 10.44 3.98 17.03
N GLY A 278 11.34 3.82 17.99
CA GLY A 278 11.45 4.67 19.19
C GLY A 278 11.06 3.97 20.49
N SER A 279 11.52 4.55 21.60
CA SER A 279 11.36 4.00 22.96
C SER A 279 9.92 3.95 23.48
N ALA A 280 8.99 4.66 22.83
CA ALA A 280 7.57 4.65 23.17
C ALA A 280 6.84 3.36 22.70
N ILE A 281 7.44 2.59 21.78
CA ILE A 281 6.78 1.44 21.16
C ILE A 281 6.69 0.21 22.08
N PRO A 282 7.73 -0.20 22.83
CA PRO A 282 7.62 -1.31 23.78
C PRO A 282 6.54 -1.13 24.89
N PRO A 283 6.41 0.02 25.58
CA PRO A 283 5.35 0.19 26.58
C PRO A 283 3.96 0.22 25.94
N LEU A 284 3.80 0.80 24.75
CA LEU A 284 2.54 0.72 23.99
C LEU A 284 2.20 -0.73 23.64
N ALA A 285 3.18 -1.49 23.15
CA ALA A 285 3.03 -2.90 22.81
C ALA A 285 2.54 -3.73 24.00
N ALA A 286 3.07 -3.48 25.21
CA ALA A 286 2.62 -4.13 26.43
C ALA A 286 1.14 -3.85 26.74
N ILE A 287 0.68 -2.61 26.59
CA ILE A 287 -0.73 -2.24 26.75
C ILE A 287 -1.58 -2.98 25.72
N VAL A 288 -1.20 -2.93 24.44
CA VAL A 288 -1.98 -3.54 23.36
C VAL A 288 -2.08 -5.06 23.53
N ALA A 289 -0.97 -5.72 23.85
CA ALA A 289 -0.94 -7.16 24.07
C ALA A 289 -1.80 -7.59 25.26
N ALA A 290 -1.76 -6.85 26.38
CA ALA A 290 -2.49 -7.18 27.59
C ALA A 290 -4.00 -6.96 27.43
N GLU A 291 -4.41 -5.85 26.80
CA GLU A 291 -5.82 -5.47 26.71
C GLU A 291 -6.56 -6.13 25.54
N PHE A 292 -5.87 -6.36 24.41
CA PHE A 292 -6.54 -6.82 23.19
C PHE A 292 -6.14 -8.24 22.78
N GLY A 293 -4.88 -8.64 22.95
CA GLY A 293 -4.34 -9.83 22.28
C GLY A 293 -3.93 -11.00 23.17
N ALA A 294 -4.34 -11.04 24.45
CA ALA A 294 -3.97 -12.09 25.40
C ALA A 294 -2.46 -12.40 25.45
N GLY A 295 -1.63 -11.36 25.33
CA GLY A 295 -0.16 -11.45 25.32
C GLY A 295 0.49 -11.36 23.93
N PHE A 296 -0.30 -11.42 22.85
CA PHE A 296 0.15 -11.25 21.48
C PHE A 296 -0.30 -9.93 20.86
N ILE A 297 0.39 -9.53 19.80
CA ILE A 297 0.13 -8.33 19.01
C ILE A 297 0.15 -8.76 17.55
N ASP A 298 -0.87 -8.35 16.81
CA ASP A 298 -1.12 -8.60 15.39
C ASP A 298 -1.89 -7.41 14.77
N ALA A 299 -2.28 -7.52 13.51
CA ALA A 299 -2.98 -6.43 12.83
C ALA A 299 -4.31 -6.06 13.51
N GLU A 300 -5.12 -7.05 13.87
CA GLU A 300 -6.46 -6.87 14.48
C GLU A 300 -6.40 -6.25 15.89
N THR A 301 -5.41 -6.64 16.71
CA THR A 301 -5.23 -6.06 18.05
C THR A 301 -4.78 -4.60 17.99
N VAL A 302 -3.87 -4.25 17.07
CA VAL A 302 -3.54 -2.85 16.77
C VAL A 302 -4.76 -2.13 16.20
N GLY A 303 -5.57 -2.84 15.40
CA GLY A 303 -6.95 -2.55 15.01
C GLY A 303 -7.79 -1.94 16.11
N ARG A 304 -8.15 -2.80 17.07
CA ARG A 304 -8.96 -2.49 18.24
C ARG A 304 -8.36 -1.38 19.09
N ALA A 305 -7.04 -1.38 19.32
CA ALA A 305 -6.37 -0.30 20.05
C ALA A 305 -6.58 1.08 19.39
N ALA A 306 -6.51 1.17 18.06
CA ALA A 306 -6.79 2.43 17.37
C ALA A 306 -8.27 2.83 17.43
N ALA A 307 -9.19 1.86 17.47
CA ALA A 307 -10.61 2.12 17.63
C ALA A 307 -10.90 2.71 19.03
N THR A 308 -10.30 2.16 20.09
CA THR A 308 -10.48 2.72 21.44
C THR A 308 -9.85 4.11 21.58
N LEU A 309 -8.75 4.40 20.90
CA LEU A 309 -8.17 5.76 20.88
C LEU A 309 -9.15 6.79 20.33
N ARG A 310 -10.00 6.40 19.36
CA ARG A 310 -11.04 7.28 18.82
C ARG A 310 -12.23 7.39 19.78
N ASP A 311 -12.74 6.25 20.26
CA ASP A 311 -13.99 6.21 21.02
C ASP A 311 -13.83 6.69 22.46
N ASP A 312 -12.65 6.46 23.06
CA ASP A 312 -12.33 6.82 24.43
C ASP A 312 -10.86 7.31 24.53
N PRO A 313 -10.56 8.52 24.03
CA PRO A 313 -9.21 9.08 24.04
C PRO A 313 -8.66 9.31 25.46
N ALA A 314 -9.53 9.42 26.47
CA ALA A 314 -9.13 9.65 27.85
C ALA A 314 -8.29 8.49 28.41
N ARG A 315 -8.54 7.25 27.94
CA ARG A 315 -7.76 6.05 28.29
C ARG A 315 -6.28 6.17 27.95
N TRP A 316 -5.95 6.93 26.91
CA TRP A 316 -4.60 7.00 26.35
C TRP A 316 -3.76 8.16 26.88
N THR A 317 -4.32 8.98 27.77
CA THR A 317 -3.68 10.18 28.33
C THR A 317 -2.34 9.90 29.03
N ARG A 318 -2.14 8.70 29.57
CA ARG A 318 -0.86 8.27 30.15
C ARG A 318 0.20 7.89 29.12
N THR A 319 -0.22 7.55 27.91
CA THR A 319 0.66 7.16 26.80
C THR A 319 1.09 8.36 25.98
N GLY A 320 0.18 9.32 25.75
CA GLY A 320 0.46 10.55 25.02
C GLY A 320 -0.81 11.26 24.58
N THR A 321 -0.66 12.33 23.80
CA THR A 321 -1.79 12.98 23.12
C THR A 321 -2.37 12.09 22.03
N PRO A 322 -3.65 12.25 21.63
CA PRO A 322 -4.24 11.41 20.59
C PRO A 322 -3.47 11.36 19.25
N PRO A 323 -2.90 12.48 18.73
CA PRO A 323 -2.04 12.42 17.55
C PRO A 323 -0.75 11.60 17.76
N GLU A 324 -0.11 11.71 18.93
CA GLU A 324 1.09 10.94 19.25
C GLU A 324 0.79 9.45 19.35
N VAL A 325 -0.27 9.07 20.06
CA VAL A 325 -0.66 7.66 20.23
C VAL A 325 -1.04 7.05 18.88
N ARG A 326 -1.71 7.81 18.00
CA ARG A 326 -1.98 7.37 16.62
C ARG A 326 -0.69 7.10 15.85
N GLN A 327 0.29 7.99 15.98
CA GLN A 327 1.61 7.79 15.38
C GLN A 327 2.32 6.56 15.97
N TYR A 328 2.26 6.36 17.29
CA TYR A 328 2.85 5.19 17.93
C TYR A 328 2.19 3.87 17.51
N LEU A 329 0.87 3.83 17.33
CA LEU A 329 0.16 2.65 16.81
C LEU A 329 0.58 2.31 15.37
N LYS A 330 0.76 3.33 14.52
CA LYS A 330 1.33 3.16 13.18
C LYS A 330 2.76 2.60 13.26
N GLN A 331 3.59 3.13 14.16
CA GLN A 331 4.94 2.63 14.35
C GLN A 331 4.97 1.21 14.91
N LEU A 332 4.04 0.83 15.78
CA LEU A 332 3.87 -0.54 16.26
C LEU A 332 3.51 -1.48 15.11
N TRP A 333 2.65 -1.06 14.18
CA TRP A 333 2.40 -1.80 12.94
C TRP A 333 3.68 -1.99 12.11
N HIS A 334 4.48 -0.95 11.90
CA HIS A 334 5.76 -1.09 11.21
C HIS A 334 6.69 -2.09 11.91
N THR A 335 6.69 -2.12 13.24
CA THR A 335 7.46 -3.11 14.03
C THR A 335 6.97 -4.53 13.80
N LEU A 336 5.65 -4.75 13.70
CA LEU A 336 5.08 -6.05 13.34
C LEU A 336 5.52 -6.49 11.94
N VAL A 337 5.42 -5.63 10.93
CA VAL A 337 5.86 -5.95 9.57
C VAL A 337 7.35 -6.33 9.55
N HIS A 338 8.18 -5.55 10.25
CA HIS A 338 9.63 -5.75 10.23
C HIS A 338 10.08 -7.02 10.99
N LEU A 339 9.52 -7.26 12.19
CA LEU A 339 10.03 -8.28 13.12
C LEU A 339 9.07 -9.44 13.39
N GLY A 340 7.79 -9.26 13.09
CA GLY A 340 6.74 -10.20 13.46
C GLY A 340 6.85 -11.53 12.76
N ARG A 341 6.57 -12.61 13.47
CA ARG A 341 6.61 -13.96 12.91
C ARG A 341 5.32 -14.23 12.12
N PRO A 342 5.36 -15.07 11.08
CA PRO A 342 4.14 -15.60 10.49
C PRO A 342 3.19 -16.12 11.55
N SER A 343 1.91 -15.77 11.46
CA SER A 343 0.86 -16.35 12.28
C SER A 343 0.79 -17.87 12.01
N PRO A 344 0.63 -18.70 13.05
CA PRO A 344 0.50 -20.13 12.85
C PRO A 344 -0.73 -20.42 11.96
N PRO A 345 -0.65 -21.43 11.07
CA PRO A 345 -1.81 -21.81 10.27
C PRO A 345 -2.96 -22.21 11.20
N PRO A 346 -4.21 -21.96 10.81
CA PRO A 346 -5.36 -22.38 11.61
C PRO A 346 -5.27 -23.89 11.85
N HIS A 347 -5.51 -24.33 13.08
CA HIS A 347 -5.61 -25.76 13.37
C HIS A 347 -6.69 -26.36 12.46
N PRO A 348 -6.45 -27.52 11.81
CA PRO A 348 -7.49 -28.18 11.05
C PRO A 348 -8.66 -28.43 11.99
N GLN A 349 -9.82 -27.82 11.70
CA GLN A 349 -11.04 -28.13 12.40
C GLN A 349 -11.31 -29.61 12.14
N ASN A 350 -11.15 -30.43 13.18
CA ASN A 350 -11.63 -31.82 13.13
C ASN A 350 -13.13 -31.74 12.88
N SER A 351 -13.52 -32.00 11.63
CA SER A 351 -14.90 -32.28 11.24
C SER A 351 -15.40 -33.43 12.13
N ARG A 352 -16.31 -33.10 13.06
CA ARG A 352 -17.14 -34.07 13.75
C ARG A 352 -18.54 -34.01 13.20
#